data_AF-A0A2U4AS81-F1
#
_entry.id   AF-A0A2U4AS81-F1
#
_cell.length_a   1.000
_cell.length_b   1.000
_cell.length_c   1.000
_cell.angle_alpha   90.00
_cell.angle_beta   90.00
_cell.angle_gamma   90.00
#
_symmetry.space_group_name_H-M   'P 1'
#
loop_
_entity.id
_entity.type
_entity.pdbx_description
1 polymer ?
#
loop_
_entity_poly.entity_id
_entity_poly.type
_entity_poly.pdbx_seq_one_letter_code
_entity_poly.pdbx_strand_id
1 'polypeptide(L)'
;MRLVILDNYDLASEWAAKYICNRIIQFRPGQDRYFTLGLPTGLPRNHPESYHSYMWNNFFKHIDIDPNNAHILDGNATDLQAECDAFEKKIKEAGGIDLFVGGIGPDGHIAFNEPGSSLVSRTRVKTLAMDTILANAKYFDGDLSKVPTMALTVGVGTVMDAREVMILITGAHKAFALYKAIEEGVNHMWTVSAFQQHPRTIFVCDEDATLELRVKTVKYFKGELTGLVRMLKSLRNYFPLELYIFLKRFRTSASVRMPPSIWRKMDLQYCSGLYI
;
A
#
# COMPACT_ATOMS: atom_id res chain seq x y z
N MET A 1 3.47 4.82 14.92
CA MET A 1 3.87 4.08 13.69
C MET A 1 4.83 2.94 14.04
N ARG A 2 5.00 1.98 13.12
CA ARG A 2 6.13 1.03 13.10
C ARG A 2 6.93 1.28 11.82
N LEU A 3 8.25 1.17 11.87
CA LEU A 3 9.12 1.22 10.68
C LEU A 3 9.89 -0.09 10.59
N VAL A 4 9.73 -0.79 9.48
CA VAL A 4 10.38 -2.07 9.18
C VAL A 4 11.43 -1.81 8.10
N ILE A 5 12.70 -1.99 8.44
CA ILE A 5 13.84 -1.73 7.55
C ILE A 5 14.44 -3.07 7.12
N LEU A 6 14.48 -3.33 5.81
CA LEU A 6 14.97 -4.56 5.20
C LEU A 6 16.15 -4.26 4.28
N ASP A 7 17.00 -5.25 4.02
CA ASP A 7 18.26 -5.00 3.29
C ASP A 7 18.05 -4.55 1.84
N ASN A 8 16.94 -4.94 1.20
CA ASN A 8 16.68 -4.67 -0.22
C ASN A 8 15.20 -4.76 -0.58
N TYR A 9 14.89 -4.37 -1.82
CA TYR A 9 13.56 -4.44 -2.44
C TYR A 9 12.87 -5.81 -2.29
N ASP A 10 13.57 -6.90 -2.57
CA ASP A 10 12.98 -8.24 -2.56
C ASP A 10 12.51 -8.62 -1.15
N LEU A 11 13.32 -8.30 -0.13
CA LEU A 11 12.96 -8.57 1.27
C LEU A 11 11.82 -7.68 1.76
N ALA A 12 11.80 -6.40 1.39
CA ALA A 12 10.71 -5.49 1.71
C ALA A 12 9.39 -5.97 1.09
N SER A 13 9.43 -6.37 -0.19
CA SER A 13 8.30 -6.91 -0.94
C SER A 13 7.79 -8.23 -0.34
N GLU A 14 8.70 -9.16 -0.03
CA GLU A 14 8.35 -10.44 0.58
C GLU A 14 7.74 -10.26 1.98
N TRP A 15 8.26 -9.31 2.78
CA TRP A 15 7.72 -8.99 4.09
C TRP A 15 6.28 -8.47 3.99
N ALA A 16 6.04 -7.51 3.08
CA ALA A 16 4.71 -6.94 2.84
C ALA A 16 3.72 -8.01 2.38
N ALA A 17 4.11 -8.87 1.43
CA ALA A 17 3.29 -9.97 0.96
C ALA A 17 2.93 -10.96 2.08
N LYS A 18 3.90 -11.35 2.92
CA LYS A 18 3.65 -12.22 4.08
C LYS A 18 2.70 -11.57 5.08
N TYR A 19 2.84 -10.27 5.31
CA TYR A 19 1.94 -9.53 6.21
C TYR A 19 0.51 -9.54 5.69
N ILE A 20 0.31 -9.20 4.41
CA ILE A 20 -1.00 -9.24 3.74
C ILE A 20 -1.61 -10.63 3.82
N CYS A 21 -0.89 -11.68 3.41
CA CYS A 21 -1.40 -13.06 3.47
C CYS A 21 -1.83 -13.46 4.88
N ASN A 22 -1.04 -13.13 5.91
CA ASN A 22 -1.41 -13.41 7.29
C ASN A 22 -2.66 -12.66 7.73
N ARG A 23 -2.84 -11.42 7.28
CA ARG A 23 -4.05 -10.63 7.55
C ARG A 23 -5.29 -11.24 6.89
N ILE A 24 -5.18 -11.70 5.65
CA ILE A 24 -6.26 -12.40 4.95
C ILE A 24 -6.63 -13.70 5.68
N ILE A 25 -5.64 -14.50 6.06
CA ILE A 25 -5.87 -15.75 6.81
C ILE A 25 -6.56 -15.47 8.15
N GLN A 26 -6.16 -14.41 8.86
CA GLN A 26 -6.78 -13.99 10.12
C GLN A 26 -8.18 -13.41 9.93
N PHE A 27 -8.44 -12.75 8.80
CA PHE A 27 -9.77 -12.26 8.44
C PHE A 27 -10.76 -13.41 8.26
N ARG A 28 -10.30 -14.59 7.84
CA ARG A 28 -11.12 -15.80 7.62
C ARG A 28 -12.32 -15.51 6.71
N PRO A 29 -12.08 -15.19 5.42
CA PRO A 29 -13.18 -14.94 4.49
C PRO A 29 -14.07 -16.17 4.37
N GLY A 30 -15.37 -15.94 4.16
CA GLY A 30 -16.38 -16.97 4.10
C GLY A 30 -17.61 -16.51 3.32
N GLN A 31 -18.64 -17.35 3.27
CA GLN A 31 -19.83 -17.15 2.43
C GLN A 31 -20.61 -15.85 2.75
N ASP A 32 -20.49 -15.30 3.95
CA ASP A 32 -21.14 -14.05 4.36
C ASP A 32 -20.12 -12.97 4.79
N ARG A 33 -18.83 -13.22 4.53
CA ARG A 33 -17.72 -12.35 4.91
C ARG A 33 -16.70 -12.33 3.79
N TYR A 34 -17.02 -11.59 2.74
CA TYR A 34 -16.22 -11.54 1.53
C TYR A 34 -14.96 -10.70 1.71
N PHE A 35 -13.93 -11.10 1.00
CA PHE A 35 -12.69 -10.34 0.86
C PHE A 35 -12.84 -9.42 -0.35
N THR A 36 -12.81 -8.11 -0.10
CA THR A 36 -12.88 -7.10 -1.16
C THR A 36 -11.49 -6.60 -1.48
N LEU A 37 -11.21 -6.26 -2.73
CA LEU A 37 -9.98 -5.58 -3.12
C LEU A 37 -10.29 -4.30 -3.88
N GLY A 38 -9.77 -3.19 -3.37
CA GLY A 38 -9.85 -1.89 -4.01
C GLY A 38 -8.69 -1.61 -4.96
N LEU A 39 -8.91 -0.73 -5.94
CA LEU A 39 -7.91 0.26 -6.34
C LEU A 39 -8.51 1.67 -6.21
N PRO A 40 -7.87 2.55 -5.46
CA PRO A 40 -8.27 3.92 -5.20
C PRO A 40 -7.98 4.88 -6.35
N THR A 41 -7.48 4.40 -7.50
CA THR A 41 -7.07 5.25 -8.61
C THR A 41 -7.57 4.70 -9.94
N GLY A 42 -8.04 5.60 -10.81
CA GLY A 42 -8.66 5.25 -12.08
C GLY A 42 -8.16 6.09 -13.24
N LEU A 43 -7.70 5.41 -14.30
CA LEU A 43 -7.56 5.94 -15.66
C LEU A 43 -8.62 5.27 -16.56
N PRO A 44 -8.90 5.81 -17.75
CA PRO A 44 -9.76 5.15 -18.73
C PRO A 44 -9.46 3.65 -18.87
N ARG A 45 -10.48 2.82 -18.59
CA ARG A 45 -10.35 1.35 -18.47
C ARG A 45 -9.69 0.67 -19.66
N ASN A 46 -9.95 1.17 -20.87
CA ASN A 46 -9.52 0.56 -22.13
C ASN A 46 -8.05 0.85 -22.50
N HIS A 47 -7.31 1.59 -21.67
CA HIS A 47 -5.89 1.84 -21.91
C HIS A 47 -5.03 0.65 -21.40
N PRO A 48 -3.98 0.23 -22.13
CA PRO A 48 -3.07 -0.84 -21.67
C PRO A 48 -2.40 -0.49 -20.33
N GLU A 49 -2.09 0.79 -20.12
CA GLU A 49 -1.53 1.33 -18.87
C GLU A 49 -2.60 1.73 -17.84
N SER A 50 -3.87 1.35 -18.01
CA SER A 50 -4.88 1.61 -17.00
C SER A 50 -4.60 0.79 -15.73
N TYR A 51 -4.89 1.35 -14.55
CA TYR A 51 -4.74 0.59 -13.31
C TYR A 51 -5.62 -0.65 -13.24
N HIS A 52 -6.76 -0.64 -13.95
CA HIS A 52 -7.56 -1.84 -14.17
C HIS A 52 -6.76 -2.92 -14.93
N SER A 53 -6.17 -2.57 -16.08
CA SER A 53 -5.32 -3.49 -16.85
C SER A 53 -4.12 -3.98 -16.04
N TYR A 54 -3.47 -3.09 -15.28
CA TYR A 54 -2.35 -3.44 -14.42
C TYR A 54 -2.75 -4.48 -13.37
N MET A 55 -3.80 -4.22 -12.58
CA MET A 55 -4.20 -5.14 -11.51
C MET A 55 -4.77 -6.44 -12.03
N TRP A 56 -5.53 -6.40 -13.12
CA TRP A 56 -6.00 -7.62 -13.76
C TRP A 56 -4.83 -8.49 -14.22
N ASN A 57 -3.83 -7.89 -14.87
CA ASN A 57 -2.70 -8.63 -15.43
C ASN A 57 -1.68 -9.11 -14.41
N ASN A 58 -1.48 -8.37 -13.33
CA ASN A 58 -0.44 -8.66 -12.35
C ASN A 58 -0.97 -9.34 -11.08
N PHE A 59 -2.29 -9.26 -10.81
CA PHE A 59 -2.85 -9.81 -9.57
C PHE A 59 -4.16 -10.57 -9.74
N PHE A 60 -5.27 -9.91 -10.09
CA PHE A 60 -6.61 -10.48 -9.97
C PHE A 60 -6.80 -11.78 -10.77
N LYS A 61 -6.26 -11.87 -12.00
CA LYS A 61 -6.40 -13.08 -12.82
C LYS A 61 -5.59 -14.29 -12.31
N HIS A 62 -4.73 -14.09 -11.31
CA HIS A 62 -3.85 -15.12 -10.75
C HIS A 62 -4.30 -15.60 -9.35
N ILE A 63 -5.41 -15.06 -8.85
CA ILE A 63 -6.03 -15.45 -7.57
C ILE A 63 -7.48 -15.88 -7.76
N ASP A 64 -8.04 -16.51 -6.73
CA ASP A 64 -9.41 -16.98 -6.64
C ASP A 64 -10.37 -15.91 -6.09
N ILE A 65 -10.13 -14.63 -6.43
CA ILE A 65 -11.07 -13.54 -6.07
C ILE A 65 -12.29 -13.56 -6.99
N ASP A 66 -13.48 -13.40 -6.41
CA ASP A 66 -14.68 -13.08 -7.19
C ASP A 66 -14.51 -11.67 -7.80
N PRO A 67 -14.56 -11.50 -9.13
CA PRO A 67 -14.46 -10.19 -9.77
C PRO A 67 -15.47 -9.16 -9.24
N ASN A 68 -16.63 -9.59 -8.73
CA ASN A 68 -17.62 -8.69 -8.12
C ASN A 68 -17.12 -8.05 -6.82
N ASN A 69 -16.12 -8.66 -6.17
CA ASN A 69 -15.46 -8.14 -4.97
C ASN A 69 -14.16 -7.37 -5.31
N ALA A 70 -13.90 -7.08 -6.59
CA ALA A 70 -12.82 -6.20 -7.03
C ALA A 70 -13.40 -4.85 -7.46
N HIS A 71 -13.05 -3.77 -6.75
CA HIS A 71 -13.59 -2.44 -6.98
C HIS A 71 -12.50 -1.46 -7.38
N ILE A 72 -12.68 -0.79 -8.51
CA ILE A 72 -11.76 0.23 -9.02
C ILE A 72 -12.60 1.43 -9.42
N LEU A 73 -12.14 2.64 -9.10
CA LEU A 73 -12.77 3.88 -9.56
C LEU A 73 -12.83 3.93 -11.09
N ASP A 74 -14.01 4.19 -11.65
CA ASP A 74 -14.18 4.31 -13.09
C ASP A 74 -13.82 5.70 -13.61
N GLY A 75 -12.59 5.84 -14.13
CA GLY A 75 -12.11 7.07 -14.75
C GLY A 75 -12.85 7.47 -16.05
N ASN A 76 -13.75 6.63 -16.57
CA ASN A 76 -14.61 6.94 -17.72
C ASN A 76 -16.05 7.33 -17.33
N ALA A 77 -16.37 7.43 -16.03
CA ALA A 77 -17.71 7.79 -15.60
C ALA A 77 -18.13 9.16 -16.16
N THR A 78 -19.40 9.28 -16.58
CA THR A 78 -19.96 10.54 -17.10
C THR A 78 -20.03 11.60 -16.02
N ASP A 79 -20.36 11.20 -14.79
CA ASP A 79 -20.29 12.03 -13.59
C ASP A 79 -19.22 11.47 -12.64
N LEU A 80 -18.04 12.09 -12.69
CA LEU A 80 -16.88 11.68 -11.92
C LEU A 80 -17.07 11.88 -10.40
N GLN A 81 -17.85 12.87 -9.97
CA GLN A 81 -18.09 13.09 -8.55
C GLN A 81 -19.08 12.06 -8.01
N ALA A 82 -20.13 11.74 -8.78
CA ALA A 82 -21.05 10.67 -8.42
C ALA A 82 -20.35 9.30 -8.31
N GLU A 83 -19.38 9.00 -9.20
CA GLU A 83 -18.55 7.79 -9.09
C GLU A 83 -17.71 7.78 -7.79
N CYS A 84 -17.13 8.93 -7.43
CA CYS A 84 -16.36 9.07 -6.18
C CYS A 84 -17.25 8.86 -4.95
N ASP A 85 -18.45 9.45 -4.92
CA ASP A 85 -19.41 9.31 -3.83
C ASP A 85 -19.92 7.85 -3.73
N ALA A 86 -20.17 7.21 -4.87
CA ALA A 86 -20.55 5.80 -4.94
C ALA A 86 -19.44 4.89 -4.40
N PHE A 87 -18.17 5.21 -4.67
CA PHE A 87 -17.03 4.46 -4.16
C PHE A 87 -16.92 4.55 -2.63
N GLU A 88 -17.10 5.74 -2.05
CA GLU A 88 -17.17 5.92 -0.60
C GLU A 88 -18.32 5.15 0.03
N LYS A 89 -19.47 5.11 -0.63
CA LYS A 89 -20.62 4.33 -0.19
C LYS A 89 -20.31 2.84 -0.17
N LYS A 90 -19.66 2.30 -1.21
CA LYS A 90 -19.23 0.89 -1.27
C LYS A 90 -18.28 0.54 -0.12
N ILE A 91 -17.30 1.39 0.18
CA ILE A 91 -16.39 1.21 1.33
C ILE A 91 -17.19 1.12 2.63
N LYS A 92 -18.15 2.03 2.82
CA LYS A 92 -18.99 2.06 4.03
C LYS A 92 -19.89 0.82 4.13
N GLU A 93 -20.51 0.39 3.03
CA GLU A 93 -21.36 -0.81 2.95
C GLU A 93 -20.56 -2.10 3.23
N ALA A 94 -19.28 -2.13 2.85
CA ALA A 94 -18.36 -3.23 3.18
C ALA A 94 -17.89 -3.23 4.66
N GLY A 95 -18.22 -2.19 5.45
CA GLY A 95 -17.83 -2.08 6.85
C GLY A 95 -16.48 -1.38 7.11
N GLY A 96 -15.98 -0.65 6.10
CA GLY A 96 -14.70 0.05 6.12
C GLY A 96 -13.54 -0.80 5.61
N ILE A 97 -12.32 -0.27 5.78
CA ILE A 97 -11.08 -0.91 5.31
C ILE A 97 -10.35 -1.52 6.52
N ASP A 98 -10.08 -2.82 6.50
CA ASP A 98 -9.30 -3.56 7.49
C ASP A 98 -7.78 -3.33 7.36
N LEU A 99 -7.26 -3.29 6.13
CA LEU A 99 -5.85 -2.98 5.86
C LEU A 99 -5.72 -2.21 4.55
N PHE A 100 -5.15 -1.02 4.62
CA PHE A 100 -4.79 -0.19 3.48
C PHE A 100 -3.32 -0.34 3.12
N VAL A 101 -3.03 -0.81 1.91
CA VAL A 101 -1.66 -0.89 1.39
C VAL A 101 -1.44 0.20 0.36
N GLY A 102 -0.37 0.99 0.50
CA GLY A 102 0.00 1.98 -0.50
C GLY A 102 1.51 2.19 -0.63
N GLY A 103 1.90 3.04 -1.57
CA GLY A 103 3.25 3.57 -1.69
C GLY A 103 3.33 5.05 -1.29
N ILE A 104 4.51 5.63 -1.54
CA ILE A 104 4.78 7.07 -1.39
C ILE A 104 5.34 7.62 -2.71
N GLY A 105 4.81 8.75 -3.17
CA GLY A 105 5.38 9.52 -4.28
C GLY A 105 6.71 10.19 -3.90
N PRO A 106 7.59 10.55 -4.85
CA PRO A 106 8.81 11.33 -4.56
C PRO A 106 8.55 12.67 -3.86
N ASP A 107 7.34 13.21 -4.02
CA ASP A 107 6.77 14.42 -3.40
C ASP A 107 6.02 14.13 -2.08
N GLY A 108 6.01 12.88 -1.61
CA GLY A 108 5.34 12.46 -0.38
C GLY A 108 3.83 12.24 -0.49
N HIS A 109 3.26 12.14 -1.71
CA HIS A 109 1.83 11.87 -1.84
C HIS A 109 1.44 10.44 -1.43
N ILE A 110 0.22 10.28 -0.88
CA ILE A 110 -0.51 9.01 -0.79
C ILE A 110 -1.63 8.96 -1.83
N ALA A 111 -1.75 7.86 -2.58
CA ALA A 111 -2.60 7.80 -3.78
C ALA A 111 -2.27 9.00 -4.71
N PHE A 112 -3.25 9.72 -5.27
CA PHE A 112 -2.99 11.00 -5.94
C PHE A 112 -3.35 12.21 -5.08
N ASN A 113 -3.15 12.13 -3.77
CA ASN A 113 -3.25 13.29 -2.89
C ASN A 113 -1.98 14.14 -2.98
N GLU A 114 -1.84 14.81 -4.12
CA GLU A 114 -0.75 15.73 -4.47
C GLU A 114 -0.51 16.80 -3.39
N PRO A 115 0.69 17.41 -3.32
CA PRO A 115 1.00 18.48 -2.40
C PRO A 115 -0.06 19.58 -2.36
N GLY A 116 -0.47 19.97 -1.15
CA GLY A 116 -1.55 20.92 -0.90
C GLY A 116 -2.93 20.28 -0.74
N SER A 117 -3.06 18.96 -0.92
CA SER A 117 -4.32 18.24 -0.70
C SER A 117 -4.75 18.25 0.78
N SER A 118 -6.03 18.49 1.04
CA SER A 118 -6.58 18.43 2.41
C SER A 118 -6.31 17.08 3.06
N LEU A 119 -5.78 17.10 4.29
CA LEU A 119 -5.48 15.90 5.09
C LEU A 119 -6.73 15.17 5.58
N VAL A 120 -7.92 15.77 5.43
CA VAL A 120 -9.23 15.16 5.74
C VAL A 120 -10.08 14.98 4.48
N SER A 121 -9.45 15.00 3.31
CA SER A 121 -10.16 14.86 2.02
C SER A 121 -10.84 13.49 1.88
N ARG A 122 -11.92 13.46 1.09
CA ARG A 122 -12.58 12.24 0.59
C ARG A 122 -12.19 11.94 -0.86
N THR A 123 -12.70 10.82 -1.36
CA THR A 123 -12.56 10.39 -2.75
C THR A 123 -13.05 11.49 -3.70
N ARG A 124 -12.23 11.86 -4.69
CA ARG A 124 -12.49 13.00 -5.59
C ARG A 124 -11.63 12.95 -6.85
N VAL A 125 -11.94 13.81 -7.80
CA VAL A 125 -11.06 14.14 -8.93
C VAL A 125 -9.87 14.97 -8.44
N LYS A 126 -8.67 14.63 -8.91
CA LYS A 126 -7.46 15.42 -8.68
C LYS A 126 -6.68 15.62 -9.97
N THR A 127 -6.28 16.87 -10.21
CA THR A 127 -5.27 17.21 -11.22
C THR A 127 -3.91 16.73 -10.76
N LEU A 128 -3.18 16.06 -11.64
CA LEU A 128 -1.84 15.54 -11.34
C LEU A 128 -0.81 16.66 -11.31
N ALA A 129 0.14 16.59 -10.39
CA ALA A 129 1.27 17.50 -10.33
C ALA A 129 2.28 17.21 -11.47
N MET A 130 3.09 18.21 -11.83
CA MET A 130 4.09 18.04 -12.89
C MET A 130 5.09 16.93 -12.55
N ASP A 131 5.50 16.81 -11.27
CA ASP A 131 6.40 15.73 -10.82
C ASP A 131 5.78 14.34 -11.03
N THR A 132 4.49 14.18 -10.76
CA THR A 132 3.73 12.95 -11.02
C THR A 132 3.65 12.65 -12.52
N ILE A 133 3.40 13.68 -13.35
CA ILE A 133 3.37 13.54 -14.81
C ILE A 133 4.74 13.08 -15.34
N LEU A 134 5.83 13.72 -14.90
CA LEU A 134 7.20 13.36 -15.28
C LEU A 134 7.56 11.94 -14.84
N ALA A 135 7.21 11.54 -13.62
CA ALA A 135 7.49 10.20 -13.09
C ALA A 135 6.74 9.09 -13.85
N ASN A 136 5.53 9.40 -14.34
CA ASN A 136 4.68 8.44 -15.05
C ASN A 136 4.91 8.43 -16.57
N ALA A 137 5.56 9.45 -17.15
CA ALA A 137 5.82 9.56 -18.59
C ALA A 137 6.49 8.32 -19.20
N LYS A 138 7.33 7.62 -18.42
CA LYS A 138 7.98 6.36 -18.83
C LYS A 138 6.99 5.26 -19.25
N TYR A 139 5.76 5.30 -18.76
CA TYR A 139 4.69 4.36 -19.13
C TYR A 139 3.95 4.80 -20.40
N PHE A 140 4.15 6.04 -20.86
CA PHE A 140 3.47 6.63 -22.01
C PHE A 140 4.47 6.97 -23.13
N ASP A 141 5.37 6.04 -23.44
CA ASP A 141 6.44 6.20 -24.45
C ASP A 141 7.40 7.37 -24.18
N GLY A 142 7.44 7.88 -22.94
CA GLY A 142 8.17 9.10 -22.58
C GLY A 142 7.48 10.41 -23.00
N ASP A 143 6.25 10.35 -23.54
CA ASP A 143 5.51 11.51 -24.03
C ASP A 143 4.58 12.07 -22.93
N LEU A 144 4.93 13.25 -22.43
CA LEU A 144 4.18 13.95 -21.39
C LEU A 144 2.74 14.29 -21.81
N SER A 145 2.50 14.50 -23.11
CA SER A 145 1.18 14.86 -23.62
C SER A 145 0.18 13.71 -23.56
N LYS A 146 0.68 12.47 -23.48
CA LYS A 146 -0.14 11.25 -23.35
C LYS A 146 -0.47 10.91 -21.90
N VAL A 147 0.22 11.53 -20.94
CA VAL A 147 -0.05 11.29 -19.52
C VAL A 147 -1.37 11.98 -19.14
N PRO A 148 -2.34 11.26 -18.55
CA PRO A 148 -3.59 11.85 -18.10
C PRO A 148 -3.36 13.02 -17.14
N THR A 149 -4.08 14.12 -17.35
CA THR A 149 -3.93 15.34 -16.53
C THR A 149 -4.69 15.28 -15.22
N MET A 150 -5.64 14.35 -15.11
CA MET A 150 -6.47 14.14 -13.93
C MET A 150 -6.61 12.65 -13.64
N ALA A 151 -6.85 12.33 -12.37
CA ALA A 151 -7.20 11.00 -11.92
C ALA A 151 -8.30 11.07 -10.85
N LEU A 152 -9.09 10.00 -10.73
CA LEU A 152 -9.86 9.75 -9.53
C LEU A 152 -8.93 9.22 -8.45
N THR A 153 -9.08 9.69 -7.21
CA THR A 153 -8.28 9.25 -6.07
C THR A 153 -9.12 9.17 -4.81
N VAL A 154 -8.88 8.17 -3.96
CA VAL A 154 -9.33 8.23 -2.56
C VAL A 154 -8.67 9.42 -1.86
N GLY A 155 -9.36 9.98 -0.89
CA GLY A 155 -8.83 11.08 -0.09
C GLY A 155 -7.94 10.61 1.05
N VAL A 156 -7.15 11.53 1.62
CA VAL A 156 -6.32 11.25 2.79
C VAL A 156 -7.18 10.78 3.96
N GLY A 157 -8.35 11.41 4.18
CA GLY A 157 -9.30 11.00 5.20
C GLY A 157 -9.86 9.59 4.96
N THR A 158 -10.13 9.24 3.70
CA THR A 158 -10.55 7.87 3.33
C THR A 158 -9.49 6.83 3.72
N VAL A 159 -8.21 7.15 3.54
CA VAL A 159 -7.10 6.27 3.98
C VAL A 159 -7.00 6.20 5.50
N MET A 160 -7.15 7.34 6.17
CA MET A 160 -7.08 7.47 7.63
C MET A 160 -8.22 6.72 8.35
N ASP A 161 -9.33 6.45 7.67
CA ASP A 161 -10.44 5.65 8.21
C ASP A 161 -10.15 4.14 8.23
N ALA A 162 -9.07 3.68 7.59
CA ALA A 162 -8.68 2.28 7.62
C ALA A 162 -8.30 1.84 9.05
N ARG A 163 -8.54 0.57 9.40
CA ARG A 163 -8.13 0.01 10.70
C ARG A 163 -6.61 -0.13 10.81
N GLU A 164 -5.93 -0.31 9.68
CA GLU A 164 -4.48 -0.37 9.57
C GLU A 164 -4.03 0.19 8.22
N VAL A 165 -2.90 0.90 8.21
CA VAL A 165 -2.26 1.40 6.99
C VAL A 165 -0.85 0.81 6.89
N MET A 166 -0.47 0.29 5.73
CA MET A 166 0.86 -0.18 5.39
C MET A 166 1.39 0.59 4.18
N ILE A 167 2.52 1.26 4.34
CA ILE A 167 3.18 2.02 3.27
C ILE A 167 4.49 1.32 2.90
N LEU A 168 4.62 0.89 1.64
CA LEU A 168 5.84 0.29 1.10
C LEU A 168 6.71 1.35 0.40
N ILE A 169 7.98 1.41 0.77
CA ILE A 169 8.91 2.47 0.33
C ILE A 169 10.28 1.86 0.01
N THR A 170 10.65 1.80 -1.26
CA THR A 170 11.93 1.22 -1.69
C THR A 170 12.68 2.12 -2.68
N GLY A 171 13.99 2.14 -2.54
CA GLY A 171 14.92 2.88 -3.40
C GLY A 171 15.22 4.31 -2.93
N ALA A 172 16.44 4.76 -3.25
CA ALA A 172 16.99 6.04 -2.81
C ALA A 172 16.16 7.26 -3.24
N HIS A 173 15.51 7.18 -4.40
CA HIS A 173 14.64 8.23 -4.94
C HIS A 173 13.40 8.52 -4.08
N LYS A 174 13.12 7.71 -3.04
CA LYS A 174 12.05 7.94 -2.07
C LYS A 174 12.55 8.36 -0.69
N ALA A 175 13.86 8.43 -0.46
CA ALA A 175 14.43 8.66 0.86
C ALA A 175 14.03 10.02 1.45
N PHE A 176 14.04 11.07 0.63
CA PHE A 176 13.64 12.40 1.06
C PHE A 176 12.16 12.48 1.44
N ALA A 177 11.29 11.83 0.67
CA ALA A 177 9.86 11.74 0.98
C ALA A 177 9.60 10.99 2.29
N LEU A 178 10.33 9.90 2.56
CA LEU A 178 10.27 9.19 3.83
C LEU A 178 10.69 10.10 4.99
N TYR A 179 11.84 10.78 4.87
CA TYR A 179 12.29 11.77 5.85
C TYR A 179 11.21 12.81 6.17
N LYS A 180 10.63 13.44 5.14
CA LYS A 180 9.55 14.41 5.29
C LYS A 180 8.30 13.82 5.96
N ALA A 181 7.97 12.58 5.64
CA ALA A 181 6.79 11.93 6.18
C ALA A 181 6.91 11.56 7.67
N ILE A 182 8.11 11.24 8.18
CA ILE A 182 8.25 10.64 9.52
C ILE A 182 9.16 11.40 10.51
N GLU A 183 10.08 12.23 10.03
CA GLU A 183 10.96 13.04 10.91
C GLU A 183 10.56 14.51 10.99
N GLU A 184 9.90 15.04 9.95
CA GLU A 184 9.25 16.35 10.01
C GLU A 184 7.80 16.25 10.54
N GLY A 185 7.13 17.39 10.64
CA GLY A 185 5.77 17.46 11.16
C GLY A 185 4.69 17.16 10.12
N VAL A 186 3.46 16.95 10.61
CA VAL A 186 2.26 16.77 9.79
C VAL A 186 2.05 18.00 8.89
N ASN A 187 2.01 17.78 7.58
CA ASN A 187 1.94 18.84 6.58
C ASN A 187 1.23 18.36 5.30
N HIS A 188 0.28 19.15 4.79
CA HIS A 188 -0.44 18.85 3.55
C HIS A 188 0.41 18.88 2.26
N MET A 189 1.66 19.36 2.34
CA MET A 189 2.62 19.26 1.24
C MET A 189 3.26 17.87 1.12
N TRP A 190 3.21 17.08 2.20
CA TRP A 190 3.76 15.71 2.26
C TRP A 190 2.68 14.81 2.85
N THR A 191 1.67 14.44 2.07
CA THR A 191 0.40 13.92 2.61
C THR A 191 0.52 12.59 3.36
N VAL A 192 1.57 11.79 3.11
CA VAL A 192 1.90 10.61 3.94
C VAL A 192 2.20 10.98 5.40
N SER A 193 2.63 12.21 5.69
CA SER A 193 2.83 12.70 7.08
C SER A 193 1.54 12.67 7.91
N ALA A 194 0.36 12.65 7.30
CA ALA A 194 -0.91 12.48 8.00
C ALA A 194 -0.95 11.21 8.87
N PHE A 195 -0.25 10.15 8.46
CA PHE A 195 -0.22 8.88 9.19
C PHE A 195 0.55 8.92 10.50
N GLN A 196 1.22 10.04 10.82
CA GLN A 196 1.70 10.28 12.19
C GLN A 196 0.54 10.32 13.19
N GLN A 197 -0.66 10.70 12.74
CA GLN A 197 -1.88 10.77 13.57
C GLN A 197 -2.75 9.51 13.45
N HIS A 198 -2.36 8.54 12.61
CA HIS A 198 -3.11 7.30 12.44
C HIS A 198 -2.76 6.31 13.56
N PRO A 199 -3.73 5.65 14.20
CA PRO A 199 -3.48 4.78 15.36
C PRO A 199 -2.62 3.56 15.02
N ARG A 200 -2.62 3.12 13.75
CA ARG A 200 -1.96 1.88 13.34
C ARG A 200 -1.38 1.94 11.93
N THR A 201 -0.21 2.57 11.80
CA THR A 201 0.54 2.63 10.54
C THR A 201 1.85 1.87 10.62
N ILE A 202 2.14 1.08 9.57
CA ILE A 202 3.39 0.36 9.35
C ILE A 202 4.05 0.90 8.08
N PHE A 203 5.27 1.39 8.19
CA PHE A 203 6.15 1.68 7.06
C PHE A 203 7.06 0.49 6.85
N VAL A 204 7.14 -0.01 5.62
CA VAL A 204 8.03 -1.11 5.21
C VAL A 204 8.98 -0.53 4.17
N CYS A 205 10.28 -0.56 4.45
CA CYS A 205 11.25 0.03 3.55
C CYS A 205 12.52 -0.81 3.36
N ASP A 206 13.22 -0.55 2.27
CA ASP A 206 14.59 -1.03 2.09
C ASP A 206 15.62 -0.05 2.70
N GLU A 207 16.90 -0.44 2.74
CA GLU A 207 17.98 0.42 3.24
C GLU A 207 18.09 1.73 2.44
N ASP A 208 17.99 1.66 1.11
CA ASP A 208 18.14 2.82 0.22
C ASP A 208 17.08 3.90 0.50
N ALA A 209 15.86 3.51 0.86
CA ALA A 209 14.82 4.46 1.28
C ALA A 209 15.14 5.19 2.60
N THR A 210 16.15 4.75 3.38
CA THR A 210 16.49 5.36 4.67
C THR A 210 17.65 6.37 4.62
N LEU A 211 18.20 6.64 3.44
CA LEU A 211 19.42 7.46 3.28
C LEU A 211 19.33 8.88 3.87
N GLU A 212 18.13 9.47 3.92
CA GLU A 212 17.89 10.81 4.48
C GLU A 212 17.47 10.79 5.96
N LEU A 213 17.29 9.60 6.56
CA LEU A 213 16.89 9.47 7.96
C LEU A 213 18.08 9.66 8.89
N ARG A 214 17.83 10.17 10.10
CA ARG A 214 18.86 10.24 11.13
C ARG A 214 19.27 8.83 11.54
N VAL A 215 20.58 8.65 11.75
CA VAL A 215 21.16 7.40 12.27
C VAL A 215 20.46 6.93 13.55
N LYS A 216 20.04 7.87 14.43
CA LYS A 216 19.31 7.55 15.66
C LYS A 216 17.95 6.89 15.37
N THR A 217 17.22 7.37 14.38
CA THR A 217 15.93 6.84 13.93
C THR A 217 16.09 5.43 13.37
N VAL A 218 17.04 5.24 12.44
CA VAL A 218 17.32 3.93 11.84
C VAL A 218 17.74 2.91 12.91
N LYS A 219 18.66 3.29 13.82
CA LYS A 219 19.12 2.42 14.91
C LYS A 219 17.99 2.01 15.86
N TYR A 220 17.08 2.93 16.18
CA TYR A 220 15.94 2.65 17.03
C TYR A 220 15.08 1.52 16.45
N PHE A 221 14.63 1.66 15.19
CA PHE A 221 13.74 0.68 14.56
C PHE A 221 14.41 -0.65 14.19
N LYS A 222 15.70 -0.64 13.78
CA LYS A 222 16.48 -1.88 13.64
C LYS A 222 16.63 -2.60 15.00
N GLY A 223 16.76 -1.85 16.08
CA GLY A 223 16.81 -2.35 17.45
C GLY A 223 15.52 -3.07 17.87
N GLU A 224 14.35 -2.50 17.57
CA GLU A 224 13.03 -3.11 17.86
C GLU A 224 12.86 -4.47 17.16
N LEU A 225 13.18 -4.55 15.87
CA LEU A 225 13.14 -5.80 15.09
C LEU A 225 14.07 -6.86 15.67
N THR A 226 15.29 -6.46 16.02
CA THR A 226 16.29 -7.37 16.61
C THR A 226 15.85 -7.84 18.00
N GLY A 227 15.27 -6.96 18.80
CA GLY A 227 14.73 -7.27 20.13
C GLY A 227 13.59 -8.29 20.07
N LEU A 228 12.65 -8.10 19.16
CA LEU A 228 11.54 -9.04 18.94
C LEU A 228 12.05 -10.43 18.51
N VAL A 229 13.00 -10.48 17.56
CA VAL A 229 13.60 -11.74 17.11
C VAL A 229 14.39 -12.41 18.23
N ARG A 230 15.13 -11.65 19.05
CA ARG A 230 15.86 -12.18 20.21
C ARG A 230 14.90 -12.72 21.27
N MET A 231 13.81 -12.02 21.57
CA MET A 231 12.77 -12.48 22.50
C MET A 231 12.11 -13.76 21.99
N LEU A 232 11.73 -13.84 20.72
CA LEU A 232 11.16 -15.06 20.13
C LEU A 232 12.16 -16.22 20.14
N LYS A 233 13.47 -15.94 19.94
CA LYS A 233 14.53 -16.94 20.04
C LYS A 233 14.80 -17.38 21.48
N SER A 234 14.69 -16.51 22.49
CA SER A 234 14.88 -16.90 23.90
C SER A 234 13.70 -17.69 24.45
N LEU A 235 12.49 -17.38 23.97
CA LEU A 235 11.27 -18.15 24.24
C LEU A 235 11.29 -19.55 23.62
N ARG A 236 12.15 -19.81 22.62
CA ARG A 236 12.32 -21.12 21.98
C ARG A 236 12.73 -22.24 22.95
N ASN A 237 13.33 -21.91 24.09
CA ASN A 237 13.68 -22.87 25.14
C ASN A 237 12.51 -23.19 26.10
N TYR A 238 11.38 -22.48 25.98
CA TYR A 238 10.23 -22.60 26.88
C TYR A 238 8.96 -23.12 26.19
N PHE A 239 8.97 -23.36 24.87
CA PHE A 239 7.82 -23.85 24.13
C PHE A 239 8.05 -25.28 23.59
N PRO A 240 7.05 -26.19 23.69
CA PRO A 240 7.16 -27.53 23.17
C PRO A 240 7.45 -27.52 21.66
N LEU A 241 8.25 -28.49 21.21
CA LEU A 241 8.73 -28.67 19.83
C LEU A 241 7.59 -28.62 18.78
N GLU A 242 6.37 -28.97 19.18
CA GLU A 242 5.14 -28.94 18.38
C GLU A 242 4.72 -27.52 17.95
N LEU A 243 4.90 -26.51 18.80
CA LEU A 243 4.61 -25.11 18.45
C LEU A 243 5.71 -24.52 17.55
N TYR A 244 6.95 -24.99 17.69
CA TYR A 244 8.04 -24.67 16.76
C TYR A 244 7.82 -25.30 15.38
N ILE A 245 7.29 -26.54 15.32
CA ILE A 245 6.84 -27.18 14.09
C ILE A 245 5.64 -26.44 13.48
N PHE A 246 4.73 -25.91 14.31
CA PHE A 246 3.62 -25.05 13.87
C PHE A 246 4.12 -23.73 13.24
N LEU A 247 5.11 -23.07 13.86
CA LEU A 247 5.75 -21.86 13.32
C LEU A 247 6.66 -22.14 12.09
N LYS A 248 7.28 -23.32 12.01
CA LYS A 248 7.98 -23.76 10.78
C LYS A 248 7.01 -24.15 9.67
N ARG A 249 5.84 -24.70 10.01
CA ARG A 249 4.74 -24.90 9.06
C ARG A 249 4.21 -23.56 8.55
N PHE A 250 4.23 -22.49 9.33
CA PHE A 250 3.95 -21.13 8.81
C PHE A 250 4.93 -20.66 7.70
N ARG A 251 6.11 -21.27 7.57
CA ARG A 251 7.03 -21.04 6.45
C ARG A 251 6.66 -21.81 5.19
N THR A 252 5.77 -22.80 5.27
CA THR A 252 5.48 -23.77 4.19
C THR A 252 4.01 -24.22 4.08
N SER A 253 3.08 -23.71 4.88
CA SER A 253 1.67 -24.11 4.85
C SER A 253 0.88 -23.21 3.92
N ALA A 254 0.72 -23.71 2.70
CA ALA A 254 -0.18 -23.21 1.68
C ALA A 254 -1.63 -23.10 2.19
N SER A 255 -2.23 -21.92 2.05
CA SER A 255 -3.64 -21.75 1.68
C SER A 255 -3.94 -20.39 1.02
N VAL A 256 -2.95 -19.80 0.36
CA VAL A 256 -3.13 -18.93 -0.81
C VAL A 256 -2.05 -19.39 -1.79
N ARG A 257 -2.41 -20.12 -2.85
CA ARG A 257 -1.43 -20.59 -3.85
C ARG A 257 -1.05 -19.42 -4.76
N MET A 258 -0.18 -18.54 -4.29
CA MET A 258 0.50 -17.57 -5.14
C MET A 258 2.02 -17.78 -5.12
N PRO A 259 2.65 -18.02 -6.28
CA PRO A 259 4.10 -18.07 -6.39
C PRO A 259 4.74 -16.73 -5.95
N PRO A 260 5.87 -16.75 -5.20
CA PRO A 260 6.62 -15.53 -4.85
C PRO A 260 7.07 -14.68 -6.05
N SER A 261 7.04 -15.23 -7.26
CA SER A 261 7.32 -14.50 -8.50
C SER A 261 6.21 -13.54 -8.92
N ILE A 262 4.96 -13.76 -8.50
CA ILE A 262 3.85 -12.86 -8.81
C ILE A 262 3.92 -11.61 -7.94
N TRP A 263 4.20 -11.78 -6.63
CA TRP A 263 4.46 -10.65 -5.72
C TRP A 263 5.65 -9.81 -6.13
N ARG A 264 6.72 -10.41 -6.68
CA ARG A 264 7.89 -9.67 -7.19
C ARG A 264 7.61 -8.83 -8.44
N LYS A 265 6.59 -9.20 -9.24
CA LYS A 265 6.15 -8.45 -10.42
C LYS A 265 5.13 -7.36 -10.09
N MET A 266 4.43 -7.47 -8.95
CA MET A 266 3.61 -6.37 -8.43
C MET A 266 4.55 -5.32 -7.85
N ASP A 267 4.72 -4.22 -8.59
CA ASP A 267 5.31 -3.01 -8.05
C ASP A 267 4.28 -2.35 -7.12
N LEU A 268 4.21 -2.86 -5.89
CA LEU A 268 3.28 -2.45 -4.85
C LEU A 268 3.41 -0.95 -4.51
N GLN A 269 4.49 -0.28 -4.92
CA GLN A 269 4.62 1.17 -4.80
C GLN A 269 3.65 1.95 -5.69
N TYR A 270 3.35 1.42 -6.88
CA TYR A 270 2.42 2.04 -7.84
C TYR A 270 1.01 1.47 -7.71
N CYS A 271 0.86 0.35 -7.01
CA CYS A 271 -0.41 -0.10 -6.46
C CYS A 271 -0.68 0.64 -5.16
N SER A 272 -0.94 1.95 -5.23
CA SER A 272 -1.68 2.58 -4.16
C SER A 272 -3.01 1.86 -4.07
N GLY A 273 -3.22 1.05 -3.04
CA GLY A 273 -4.53 0.79 -2.48
C GLY A 273 -5.13 -0.61 -2.54
N LEU A 274 -4.36 -1.64 -2.15
CA LEU A 274 -5.00 -2.88 -1.71
C LEU A 274 -5.73 -2.61 -0.38
N TYR A 275 -7.06 -2.67 -0.37
CA TYR A 275 -7.87 -2.60 0.84
C TYR A 275 -8.41 -3.98 1.14
N ILE A 276 -8.03 -4.53 2.30
CA ILE A 276 -8.69 -5.68 2.94
C ILE A 276 -9.94 -5.19 3.63
#